data_AF-A0A3D1Z8J8-F1
#
_entry.id   AF-A0A3D1Z8J8-F1
#
_cell.length_a   1.000
_cell.length_b   1.000
_cell.length_c   1.000
_cell.angle_alpha   90.00
_cell.angle_beta   90.00
_cell.angle_gamma   90.00
#
_symmetry.space_group_name_H-M   'P 1'
#
loop_
_entity.id
_entity.type
_entity.pdbx_description
1 polymer ?
#
loop_
_entity_poly.entity_id
_entity_poly.type
_entity_poly.pdbx_seq_one_letter_code
_entity_poly.pdbx_strand_id
1 'polypeptide(L)'
;MKKLNVFTTSTLASALLIASPSVFAAGFQIAAQSATGVGRAYAGDGIIADNASVMAINPAAMALFDKTSFTMGASGIRPNISVKDGNYQSKVNSNGGDVSYDDAGAWAVAPNMFLIMPLNDKWAVGAGMYSNFGTASEFDSSFPGEYGGKSSIISAELALAASYRLNDQWSFGAGLDIIYGHGEFFRSLAVQGSPTLSITPSLKGNNLQKACAAVNSRQNGKNPGSWNNCEHQFGIDAEPSLDVDAVGAGLGWNVGTTYELNDNNRWGISYHASPEIHAKGKIDGPGGITLADEIVVPLPDFAQISGYNRFEGTKFAISYTVQWTDWSKFDELSTAGPDISLQKFEWKDTWSYAIGGTYYLNDKWTLRAGYMFDQGAQDAVTTIAVPDSNRNWLSAGFSYAPTKDSTIDFGFTYLLGVDVDTHEEHSGISSIDATTHTDAIITGVQYSKTF
;
A
#
# COMPACT_ATOMS: atom_id res chain seq x y z
N MET A 1 25.69 -25.84 -44.84
CA MET A 1 24.60 -25.08 -44.17
C MET A 1 24.73 -25.32 -42.67
N LYS A 2 25.28 -24.35 -41.94
CA LYS A 2 25.68 -24.46 -40.53
C LYS A 2 24.51 -24.05 -39.62
N LYS A 3 24.25 -24.88 -38.60
CA LYS A 3 23.34 -24.63 -37.48
C LYS A 3 23.77 -23.39 -36.70
N LEU A 4 22.83 -22.51 -36.36
CA LEU A 4 22.99 -21.53 -35.28
C LEU A 4 22.15 -21.99 -34.09
N ASN A 5 22.79 -22.69 -33.17
CA ASN A 5 22.37 -22.86 -31.77
C ASN A 5 23.43 -22.18 -30.91
N VAL A 6 23.24 -20.90 -30.55
CA VAL A 6 23.98 -20.27 -29.44
C VAL A 6 23.13 -19.10 -28.89
N PHE A 7 22.07 -19.42 -28.14
CA PHE A 7 21.65 -18.57 -27.02
C PHE A 7 21.97 -19.37 -25.76
N THR A 8 23.25 -19.33 -25.39
CA THR A 8 23.77 -19.99 -24.20
C THR A 8 23.28 -19.25 -22.96
N THR A 9 22.89 -20.05 -21.98
CA THR A 9 22.51 -19.79 -20.58
C THR A 9 23.34 -18.73 -19.83
N SER A 10 24.47 -18.28 -20.39
CA SER A 10 25.33 -17.24 -19.85
C SER A 10 24.73 -15.83 -19.91
N THR A 11 23.93 -15.49 -20.92
CA THR A 11 23.38 -14.12 -21.05
C THR A 11 22.30 -13.82 -20.00
N LEU A 12 21.56 -14.84 -19.55
CA LEU A 12 20.59 -14.71 -18.46
C LEU A 12 21.28 -14.56 -17.09
N ALA A 13 22.46 -15.17 -16.91
CA ALA A 13 23.23 -15.08 -15.68
C ALA A 13 24.00 -13.76 -15.54
N SER A 14 24.36 -13.11 -16.66
CA SER A 14 25.07 -11.81 -16.63
C SER A 14 24.17 -10.61 -16.30
N ALA A 15 22.85 -10.75 -16.41
CA ALA A 15 21.89 -9.72 -15.99
C ALA A 15 21.62 -9.71 -14.46
N LEU A 16 22.09 -10.73 -13.72
CA LEU A 16 21.85 -10.92 -12.28
C LEU A 16 22.96 -10.35 -11.37
N LEU A 17 23.95 -9.63 -11.92
CA LEU A 17 25.11 -9.13 -11.17
C LEU A 17 25.22 -7.60 -11.14
N ILE A 18 24.09 -6.89 -11.06
CA ILE A 18 24.11 -5.49 -10.63
C ILE A 18 24.22 -5.50 -9.11
N ALA A 19 25.40 -5.09 -8.61
CA ALA A 19 25.68 -4.87 -7.21
C ALA A 19 24.56 -4.05 -6.55
N SER A 20 24.02 -4.54 -5.44
CA SER A 20 22.98 -3.90 -4.65
C SER A 20 23.56 -2.77 -3.78
N PRO A 21 23.29 -1.49 -4.06
CA PRO A 21 23.06 -0.53 -3.01
C PRO A 21 21.62 -0.74 -2.50
N SER A 22 21.48 -0.71 -1.19
CA SER A 22 20.28 -0.89 -0.37
C SER A 22 19.26 0.26 -0.59
N VAL A 23 17.96 0.01 -0.88
CA VAL A 23 16.94 1.02 -1.29
C VAL A 23 15.47 0.59 -0.94
N PHE A 24 14.68 1.32 -0.10
CA PHE A 24 13.91 0.75 1.07
C PHE A 24 12.33 0.84 1.33
N ALA A 25 11.35 0.00 0.81
CA ALA A 25 9.80 -0.12 0.91
C ALA A 25 8.58 0.58 0.14
N ALA A 26 7.50 -0.16 -0.19
CA ALA A 26 6.33 0.34 -0.94
C ALA A 26 5.17 1.06 -0.18
N GLY A 27 5.42 1.90 0.84
CA GLY A 27 4.37 2.74 1.45
C GLY A 27 3.15 1.95 1.98
N PHE A 28 1.92 2.46 1.75
CA PHE A 28 0.65 1.81 2.15
C PHE A 28 0.01 0.92 1.07
N GLN A 29 0.74 0.62 -0.01
CA GLN A 29 0.28 -0.34 -1.02
C GLN A 29 0.40 -1.76 -0.45
N ILE A 30 -0.63 -2.58 -0.62
CA ILE A 30 -0.64 -3.97 -0.20
C ILE A 30 -0.58 -4.91 -1.41
N ALA A 31 0.25 -5.93 -1.27
CA ALA A 31 0.22 -7.07 -2.15
C ALA A 31 -0.64 -8.15 -1.47
N ALA A 32 -1.91 -8.24 -1.86
CA ALA A 32 -2.92 -9.13 -1.26
C ALA A 32 -3.90 -9.74 -2.28
N GLN A 33 -3.61 -9.56 -3.58
CA GLN A 33 -4.53 -9.87 -4.68
C GLN A 33 -4.71 -11.38 -4.88
N SER A 34 -3.74 -12.22 -4.49
CA SER A 34 -3.86 -13.68 -4.61
C SER A 34 -2.97 -14.46 -3.65
N ALA A 35 -3.45 -15.63 -3.20
CA ALA A 35 -2.63 -16.55 -2.40
C ALA A 35 -1.46 -17.15 -3.21
N THR A 36 -1.62 -17.30 -4.52
CA THR A 36 -0.53 -17.73 -5.41
C THR A 36 0.59 -16.70 -5.52
N GLY A 37 0.22 -15.41 -5.48
CA GLY A 37 1.14 -14.28 -5.45
C GLY A 37 1.93 -14.23 -4.16
N VAL A 38 1.24 -14.34 -3.01
CA VAL A 38 1.87 -14.51 -1.69
C VAL A 38 2.92 -15.64 -1.76
N GLY A 39 2.58 -16.81 -2.31
CA GLY A 39 3.51 -17.94 -2.42
C GLY A 39 4.72 -17.76 -3.36
N ARG A 40 4.73 -16.72 -4.21
CA ARG A 40 5.81 -16.41 -5.18
C ARG A 40 6.48 -15.06 -4.94
N ALA A 41 6.18 -14.38 -3.84
CA ALA A 41 6.56 -12.98 -3.67
C ALA A 41 6.12 -12.12 -4.88
N TYR A 42 4.93 -12.41 -5.44
CA TYR A 42 4.32 -11.71 -6.58
C TYR A 42 5.10 -11.79 -7.90
N ALA A 43 6.12 -12.64 -7.98
CA ALA A 43 6.91 -12.82 -9.20
C ALA A 43 6.06 -13.42 -10.34
N GLY A 44 5.85 -12.64 -11.39
CA GLY A 44 5.15 -13.03 -12.61
C GLY A 44 3.63 -12.82 -12.58
N ASP A 45 3.09 -12.18 -11.55
CA ASP A 45 1.63 -12.07 -11.37
C ASP A 45 0.92 -11.22 -12.44
N GLY A 46 1.66 -10.44 -13.24
CA GLY A 46 1.10 -9.77 -14.42
C GLY A 46 1.01 -10.63 -15.69
N ILE A 47 1.39 -11.91 -15.63
CA ILE A 47 1.38 -12.80 -16.82
C ILE A 47 1.08 -14.27 -16.51
N ILE A 48 1.09 -14.69 -15.24
CA ILE A 48 0.74 -16.06 -14.85
C ILE A 48 -0.78 -16.18 -14.67
N ALA A 49 -1.45 -16.75 -15.68
CA ALA A 49 -2.89 -17.05 -15.66
C ALA A 49 -3.23 -18.40 -14.98
N ASP A 50 -2.67 -18.66 -13.80
CA ASP A 50 -3.03 -19.86 -13.01
C ASP A 50 -4.47 -19.74 -12.44
N ASN A 51 -4.97 -18.52 -12.27
CA ASN A 51 -6.29 -18.20 -11.71
C ASN A 51 -6.71 -16.76 -12.09
N ALA A 52 -7.97 -16.41 -11.81
CA ALA A 52 -8.58 -15.18 -12.32
C ALA A 52 -8.02 -13.88 -11.71
N SER A 53 -7.20 -13.93 -10.65
CA SER A 53 -6.64 -12.72 -10.03
C SER A 53 -5.69 -11.94 -10.94
N VAL A 54 -5.17 -12.56 -12.01
CA VAL A 54 -4.26 -11.91 -12.95
C VAL A 54 -4.85 -10.64 -13.56
N MET A 55 -6.19 -10.55 -13.65
CA MET A 55 -6.87 -9.36 -14.19
C MET A 55 -6.64 -8.09 -13.35
N ALA A 56 -6.42 -8.24 -12.03
CA ALA A 56 -6.13 -7.13 -11.13
C ALA A 56 -4.77 -6.48 -11.42
N ILE A 57 -3.89 -7.20 -12.10
CA ILE A 57 -2.52 -6.78 -12.35
C ILE A 57 -2.32 -6.47 -13.83
N ASN A 58 -2.83 -7.30 -14.74
CA ASN A 58 -2.75 -7.09 -16.16
C ASN A 58 -4.04 -7.56 -16.86
N PRO A 59 -4.92 -6.64 -17.32
CA PRO A 59 -6.15 -7.02 -18.00
C PRO A 59 -5.89 -7.79 -19.30
N ALA A 60 -4.75 -7.58 -19.98
CA ALA A 60 -4.44 -8.31 -21.22
C ALA A 60 -4.24 -9.82 -20.98
N ALA A 61 -3.77 -10.20 -19.78
CA ALA A 61 -3.56 -11.61 -19.43
C ALA A 61 -4.87 -12.39 -19.28
N MET A 62 -6.03 -11.72 -19.21
CA MET A 62 -7.33 -12.39 -19.33
C MET A 62 -7.50 -13.11 -20.67
N ALA A 63 -6.79 -12.67 -21.72
CA ALA A 63 -6.80 -13.35 -23.01
C ALA A 63 -6.13 -14.74 -22.96
N LEU A 64 -5.49 -15.14 -21.85
CA LEU A 64 -4.95 -16.49 -21.65
C LEU A 64 -6.01 -17.51 -21.21
N PHE A 65 -7.24 -17.08 -20.92
CA PHE A 65 -8.31 -17.94 -20.46
C PHE A 65 -9.19 -18.37 -21.64
N ASP A 66 -9.34 -19.68 -21.81
CA ASP A 66 -10.24 -20.26 -22.81
C ASP A 66 -11.60 -20.67 -22.21
N LYS A 67 -11.74 -20.56 -20.89
CA LYS A 67 -12.96 -20.91 -20.14
C LYS A 67 -13.28 -19.86 -19.09
N THR A 68 -14.54 -19.83 -18.66
CA THR A 68 -14.93 -18.98 -17.52
C THR A 68 -14.19 -19.45 -16.26
N SER A 69 -13.53 -18.53 -15.58
CA SER A 69 -12.74 -18.80 -14.39
C SER A 69 -13.16 -17.88 -13.25
N PHE A 70 -13.45 -18.49 -12.10
CA PHE A 70 -13.81 -17.81 -10.87
C PHE A 70 -12.75 -18.09 -9.81
N THR A 71 -12.35 -17.06 -9.07
CA THR A 71 -11.39 -17.15 -7.98
C THR A 71 -11.92 -16.35 -6.80
N MET A 72 -11.81 -16.90 -5.59
CA MET A 72 -12.08 -16.16 -4.36
C MET A 72 -11.12 -16.58 -3.26
N GLY A 73 -10.74 -15.65 -2.40
CA GLY A 73 -9.77 -15.90 -1.35
C GLY A 73 -9.71 -14.76 -0.35
N ALA A 74 -8.74 -14.87 0.54
CA ALA A 74 -8.36 -13.79 1.44
C ALA A 74 -6.89 -13.92 1.84
N SER A 75 -6.28 -12.78 2.13
CA SER A 75 -4.93 -12.69 2.70
C SER A 75 -5.01 -12.09 4.10
N GLY A 76 -4.40 -12.75 5.08
CA GLY A 76 -4.17 -12.21 6.41
C GLY A 76 -2.79 -11.58 6.50
N ILE A 77 -2.71 -10.34 6.98
CA ILE A 77 -1.49 -9.55 7.10
C ILE A 77 -1.30 -9.19 8.57
N ARG A 78 -0.12 -9.47 9.10
CA ARG A 78 0.26 -9.07 10.45
C ARG A 78 1.63 -8.38 10.41
N PRO A 79 1.67 -7.04 10.32
CA PRO A 79 2.89 -6.29 10.56
C PRO A 79 3.24 -6.37 12.04
N ASN A 80 4.53 -6.35 12.36
CA ASN A 80 5.07 -6.17 13.69
C ASN A 80 5.89 -4.88 13.66
N ILE A 81 5.37 -3.83 14.28
CA ILE A 81 5.92 -2.47 14.20
C ILE A 81 6.54 -2.12 15.55
N SER A 82 7.86 -2.03 15.60
CA SER A 82 8.60 -1.72 16.81
C SER A 82 9.31 -0.36 16.72
N VAL A 83 9.42 0.31 17.85
CA VAL A 83 10.19 1.54 18.06
C VAL A 83 11.27 1.22 19.09
N LYS A 84 12.54 1.34 18.69
CA LYS A 84 13.71 1.06 19.53
C LYS A 84 14.44 2.36 19.85
N ASP A 85 15.18 2.35 20.95
CA ASP A 85 16.02 3.47 21.38
C ASP A 85 15.27 4.81 21.43
N GLY A 86 13.96 4.75 21.71
CA GLY A 86 13.06 5.89 21.63
C GLY A 86 13.37 6.89 22.73
N ASN A 87 13.70 8.14 22.38
CA ASN A 87 13.98 9.22 23.32
C ASN A 87 13.06 10.39 23.04
N TYR A 88 12.08 10.56 23.92
CA TYR A 88 11.13 11.67 23.86
C TYR A 88 11.62 12.86 24.68
N GLN A 89 11.55 14.06 24.10
CA GLN A 89 11.83 15.31 24.79
C GLN A 89 10.66 16.27 24.62
N SER A 90 10.28 16.98 25.69
CA SER A 90 9.24 18.00 25.64
C SER A 90 9.62 19.20 26.49
N LYS A 91 9.34 20.40 25.97
CA LYS A 91 9.49 21.67 26.69
C LYS A 91 8.30 21.99 27.59
N VAL A 92 7.20 21.24 27.45
CA VAL A 92 5.94 21.46 28.19
C VAL A 92 5.72 20.36 29.22
N ASN A 93 6.10 19.11 28.91
CA ASN A 93 6.05 17.99 29.84
C ASN A 93 7.45 17.66 30.38
N SER A 94 7.60 17.60 31.70
CA SER A 94 8.87 17.28 32.36
C SER A 94 9.30 15.81 32.26
N ASN A 95 8.45 14.95 31.68
CA ASN A 95 8.66 13.51 31.55
C ASN A 95 9.20 13.15 30.15
N GLY A 96 10.35 13.71 29.80
CA GLY A 96 11.16 13.14 28.72
C GLY A 96 11.77 11.80 29.15
N GLY A 97 11.99 10.88 28.22
CA GLY A 97 12.50 9.56 28.57
C GLY A 97 12.36 8.50 27.47
N ASP A 98 12.62 7.26 27.87
CA ASP A 98 12.50 6.10 27.00
C ASP A 98 11.05 5.87 26.59
N VAL A 99 10.82 5.82 25.27
CA VAL A 99 9.52 5.58 24.65
C VAL A 99 9.61 4.44 23.64
N SER A 100 10.54 3.50 23.85
CA SER A 100 10.60 2.26 23.07
C SER A 100 9.26 1.50 23.16
N TYR A 101 8.84 0.92 22.05
CA TYR A 101 7.52 0.29 21.89
C TYR A 101 7.65 -1.00 21.08
N ASP A 102 7.07 -2.08 21.57
CA ASP A 102 7.37 -3.41 21.03
C ASP A 102 6.56 -3.75 19.77
N ASP A 103 5.27 -3.41 19.71
CA ASP A 103 4.42 -3.80 18.58
C ASP A 103 3.16 -2.93 18.43
N ALA A 104 3.17 -2.01 17.47
CA ALA A 104 2.02 -1.19 17.07
C ALA A 104 1.21 -1.80 15.91
N GLY A 105 1.55 -3.02 15.48
CA GLY A 105 0.94 -3.68 14.34
C GLY A 105 -0.37 -4.40 14.67
N ALA A 106 -1.39 -4.17 13.84
CA ALA A 106 -2.69 -4.83 13.93
C ALA A 106 -2.88 -5.91 12.85
N TRP A 107 -3.68 -6.94 13.14
CA TRP A 107 -4.09 -7.89 12.11
C TRP A 107 -5.03 -7.24 11.11
N ALA A 108 -4.77 -7.47 9.82
CA ALA A 108 -5.64 -7.08 8.72
C ALA A 108 -6.02 -8.31 7.88
N VAL A 109 -7.22 -8.29 7.31
CA VAL A 109 -7.69 -9.33 6.38
C VAL A 109 -8.17 -8.65 5.10
N ALA A 110 -7.56 -9.03 3.98
CA ALA A 110 -7.88 -8.52 2.65
C ALA A 110 -8.56 -9.63 1.83
N PRO A 111 -9.90 -9.63 1.71
CA PRO A 111 -10.61 -10.56 0.83
C PRO A 111 -10.36 -10.20 -0.64
N ASN A 112 -10.43 -11.20 -1.52
CA ASN A 112 -10.34 -11.01 -2.95
C ASN A 112 -11.31 -11.96 -3.70
N MET A 113 -11.85 -11.48 -4.82
CA MET A 113 -12.76 -12.22 -5.67
C MET A 113 -12.60 -11.76 -7.12
N PHE A 114 -12.58 -12.69 -8.06
CA PHE A 114 -12.38 -12.43 -9.49
C PHE A 114 -13.21 -13.38 -10.33
N LEU A 115 -13.70 -12.86 -11.46
CA LEU A 115 -14.40 -13.62 -12.49
C LEU A 115 -13.89 -13.17 -13.85
N ILE A 116 -13.38 -14.09 -14.65
CA ILE A 116 -13.03 -13.88 -16.06
C ILE A 116 -13.95 -14.73 -16.91
N MET A 117 -14.57 -14.12 -17.93
CA MET A 117 -15.48 -14.75 -18.88
C MET A 117 -14.99 -14.50 -20.32
N PRO A 118 -14.40 -15.51 -20.98
CA PRO A 118 -14.16 -15.46 -22.42
C PRO A 118 -15.50 -15.42 -23.17
N LEU A 119 -15.68 -14.40 -24.01
CA LEU A 119 -16.87 -14.21 -24.84
C LEU A 119 -16.76 -14.92 -26.19
N ASN A 120 -15.53 -15.01 -26.71
CA ASN A 120 -15.14 -15.71 -27.94
C ASN A 120 -13.61 -15.84 -27.98
N ASP A 121 -13.06 -16.37 -29.08
CA ASP A 121 -11.61 -16.58 -29.28
C ASP A 121 -10.75 -15.30 -29.19
N LYS A 122 -11.37 -14.12 -29.24
CA LYS A 122 -10.67 -12.82 -29.21
C LYS A 122 -10.96 -12.00 -27.97
N TRP A 123 -12.17 -12.04 -27.43
CA TRP A 123 -12.60 -11.15 -26.37
C TRP A 123 -12.85 -11.90 -25.07
N ALA A 124 -12.34 -11.36 -23.97
CA ALA A 124 -12.76 -11.74 -22.62
C ALA A 124 -13.13 -10.50 -21.82
N VAL A 125 -14.06 -10.66 -20.88
CA VAL A 125 -14.44 -9.63 -19.90
C VAL A 125 -14.21 -10.15 -18.50
N GLY A 126 -13.90 -9.26 -17.57
CA GLY A 126 -13.55 -9.61 -16.21
C GLY A 126 -14.16 -8.64 -15.21
N ALA A 127 -14.47 -9.15 -14.02
CA ALA A 127 -14.86 -8.36 -12.86
C ALA A 127 -14.09 -8.83 -11.62
N GLY A 128 -13.66 -7.89 -10.78
CA GLY A 128 -12.91 -8.19 -9.56
C GLY A 128 -13.35 -7.32 -8.39
N MET A 129 -13.23 -7.87 -7.18
CA MET A 129 -13.35 -7.15 -5.92
C MET A 129 -12.18 -7.51 -5.00
N TYR A 130 -11.34 -6.54 -4.66
CA TYR A 130 -10.11 -6.76 -3.88
C TYR A 130 -9.65 -5.44 -3.22
N SER A 131 -8.40 -5.36 -2.77
CA SER A 131 -7.81 -4.18 -2.12
C SER A 131 -6.35 -4.04 -2.53
N ASN A 132 -5.90 -2.86 -3.00
CA ASN A 132 -4.48 -2.55 -3.22
C ASN A 132 -3.89 -1.61 -2.17
N PHE A 133 -4.71 -0.98 -1.33
CA PHE A 133 -4.22 -0.03 -0.32
C PHE A 133 -4.71 -0.42 1.07
N GLY A 134 -3.79 -0.46 2.02
CA GLY A 134 -4.08 -0.87 3.37
C GLY A 134 -2.93 -0.60 4.32
N THR A 135 -3.21 0.03 5.45
CA THR A 135 -2.28 0.10 6.57
C THR A 135 -3.06 0.24 7.88
N ALA A 136 -2.46 -0.23 8.97
CA ALA A 136 -3.00 -0.07 10.31
C ALA A 136 -1.85 -0.06 11.32
N SER A 137 -1.69 1.09 11.99
CA SER A 137 -0.84 1.26 13.16
C SER A 137 -1.66 1.84 14.30
N GLU A 138 -1.47 1.30 15.49
CA GLU A 138 -2.14 1.77 16.70
C GLU A 138 -1.17 1.64 17.87
N PHE A 139 -0.75 2.78 18.40
CA PHE A 139 0.03 2.84 19.63
C PHE A 139 -0.92 3.14 20.79
N ASP A 140 -0.66 2.52 21.94
CA ASP A 140 -1.42 2.77 23.15
C ASP A 140 -1.05 4.11 23.81
N SER A 141 -1.78 4.47 24.86
CA SER A 141 -1.60 5.73 25.60
C SER A 141 -0.25 5.86 26.34
N SER A 142 0.57 4.81 26.39
CA SER A 142 1.92 4.90 26.96
C SER A 142 2.92 5.54 25.99
N PHE A 143 2.64 5.49 24.70
CA PHE A 143 3.47 6.15 23.68
C PHE A 143 3.06 7.63 23.52
N PRO A 144 3.99 8.54 23.19
CA PRO A 144 3.67 9.93 22.88
C PRO A 144 2.65 10.06 21.74
N GLY A 145 1.42 10.44 22.08
CA GLY A 145 0.27 10.43 21.16
C GLY A 145 0.38 11.39 19.98
N GLU A 146 1.30 12.36 20.01
CA GLU A 146 1.55 13.28 18.90
C GLU A 146 2.39 12.60 17.79
N TYR A 147 3.08 11.50 18.12
CA TYR A 147 3.96 10.75 17.22
C TYR A 147 3.42 9.34 16.92
N GLY A 148 2.82 8.67 17.90
CA GLY A 148 2.24 7.34 17.76
C GLY A 148 0.80 7.33 18.25
N GLY A 149 -0.14 7.61 17.36
CA GLY A 149 -1.56 7.44 17.62
C GLY A 149 -2.15 6.36 16.71
N LYS A 150 -3.40 6.55 16.26
CA LYS A 150 -4.01 5.65 15.28
C LYS A 150 -3.76 6.16 13.87
N SER A 151 -3.31 5.29 12.98
CA SER A 151 -3.28 5.56 11.53
C SER A 151 -3.80 4.32 10.82
N SER A 152 -4.94 4.44 10.13
CA SER A 152 -5.52 3.35 9.38
C SER A 152 -6.03 3.82 8.04
N ILE A 153 -5.73 3.06 7.00
CA ILE A 153 -6.32 3.20 5.67
C ILE A 153 -6.79 1.82 5.27
N ILE A 154 -8.04 1.72 4.83
CA ILE A 154 -8.64 0.50 4.30
C ILE A 154 -9.25 0.84 2.94
N SER A 155 -8.92 0.06 1.92
CA SER A 155 -9.53 0.21 0.60
C SER A 155 -10.31 -1.03 0.15
N ALA A 156 -11.31 -0.80 -0.68
CA ALA A 156 -11.99 -1.82 -1.45
C ALA A 156 -12.11 -1.35 -2.90
N GLU A 157 -11.78 -2.22 -3.83
CA GLU A 157 -11.70 -1.93 -5.26
C GLU A 157 -12.66 -2.79 -6.03
N LEU A 158 -13.43 -2.18 -6.92
CA LEU A 158 -14.27 -2.86 -7.90
C LEU A 158 -13.68 -2.63 -9.29
N ALA A 159 -13.12 -3.70 -9.86
CA ALA A 159 -12.46 -3.68 -11.16
C ALA A 159 -13.38 -4.26 -12.24
N LEU A 160 -13.47 -3.59 -13.38
CA LEU A 160 -14.09 -4.10 -14.60
C LEU A 160 -13.08 -3.99 -15.73
N ALA A 161 -12.84 -5.09 -16.45
CA ALA A 161 -11.84 -5.11 -17.51
C ALA A 161 -12.31 -5.89 -18.74
N ALA A 162 -11.70 -5.58 -19.88
CA ALA A 162 -11.83 -6.33 -21.11
C ALA A 162 -10.45 -6.57 -21.73
N SER A 163 -10.30 -7.72 -22.39
CA SER A 163 -9.11 -8.06 -23.16
C SER A 163 -9.45 -8.41 -24.60
N TYR A 164 -8.49 -8.17 -25.49
CA TYR A 164 -8.55 -8.47 -26.90
C TYR A 164 -7.27 -9.19 -27.35
N ARG A 165 -7.42 -10.44 -27.81
CA ARG A 165 -6.37 -11.22 -28.46
C ARG A 165 -6.25 -10.78 -29.92
N LEU A 166 -5.15 -10.08 -30.26
CA LEU A 166 -4.90 -9.59 -31.62
C LEU A 166 -4.50 -10.74 -32.55
N ASN A 167 -3.60 -11.59 -32.08
CA ASN A 167 -3.10 -12.79 -32.75
C ASN A 167 -2.53 -13.77 -31.70
N ASP A 168 -1.91 -14.86 -32.14
CA ASP A 168 -1.35 -15.90 -31.27
C ASP A 168 -0.24 -15.41 -30.33
N GLN A 169 0.33 -14.23 -30.56
CA GLN A 169 1.42 -13.68 -29.78
C GLN A 169 1.00 -12.48 -28.94
N TRP A 170 0.12 -11.62 -29.45
CA TRP A 170 -0.18 -10.33 -28.83
C TRP A 170 -1.61 -10.26 -28.34
N SER A 171 -1.76 -9.85 -27.08
CA SER A 171 -3.04 -9.43 -26.51
C SER A 171 -2.92 -8.06 -25.84
N PHE A 172 -4.05 -7.36 -25.76
CA PHE A 172 -4.20 -6.06 -25.11
C PHE A 172 -5.38 -6.10 -24.15
N GLY A 173 -5.35 -5.26 -23.13
CA GLY A 173 -6.46 -5.14 -22.20
C GLY A 173 -6.53 -3.76 -21.59
N ALA A 174 -7.73 -3.40 -21.15
CA ALA A 174 -8.00 -2.17 -20.43
C ALA A 174 -9.07 -2.42 -19.37
N GLY A 175 -9.01 -1.67 -18.27
CA GLY A 175 -9.94 -1.76 -17.17
C GLY A 175 -10.21 -0.41 -16.51
N LEU A 176 -11.28 -0.38 -15.72
CA LEU A 176 -11.69 0.71 -14.85
C LEU A 176 -11.78 0.17 -13.42
N ASP A 177 -11.28 0.95 -12.47
CA ASP A 177 -11.23 0.57 -11.06
C ASP A 177 -11.94 1.64 -10.23
N ILE A 178 -13.02 1.25 -9.56
CA ILE A 178 -13.67 2.11 -8.56
C ILE A 178 -13.03 1.79 -7.22
N ILE A 179 -12.27 2.75 -6.68
CA ILE A 179 -11.51 2.58 -5.44
C ILE A 179 -12.27 3.33 -4.34
N TYR A 180 -12.78 2.59 -3.37
CA TYR A 180 -13.38 3.12 -2.14
C TYR A 180 -12.36 3.05 -1.02
N GLY A 181 -12.17 4.16 -0.30
CA GLY A 181 -11.24 4.25 0.82
C GLY A 181 -11.91 4.78 2.07
N HIS A 182 -11.57 4.20 3.21
CA HIS A 182 -11.85 4.72 4.55
C HIS A 182 -10.53 4.94 5.28
N GLY A 183 -10.37 6.10 5.87
CA GLY A 183 -9.17 6.50 6.58
C GLY A 183 -9.50 7.02 7.97
N GLU A 184 -8.76 6.54 8.96
CA GLU A 184 -8.78 7.06 10.33
C GLU A 184 -7.38 7.56 10.70
N PHE A 185 -7.29 8.77 11.22
CA PHE A 185 -6.04 9.34 11.70
C PHE A 185 -6.28 10.10 12.99
N PHE A 186 -5.70 9.59 14.08
CA PHE A 186 -5.85 10.17 15.41
C PHE A 186 -4.49 10.47 16.03
N ARG A 187 -4.29 11.69 16.53
CA ARG A 187 -3.14 12.10 17.33
C ARG A 187 -3.61 12.86 18.56
N SER A 188 -3.02 12.55 19.71
CA SER A 188 -3.20 13.35 20.93
C SER A 188 -2.00 14.27 21.09
N LEU A 189 -2.21 15.58 21.25
CA LEU A 189 -1.12 16.50 21.49
C LEU A 189 -0.76 16.45 22.98
N ALA A 190 0.51 16.19 23.30
CA ALA A 190 1.03 16.17 24.67
C ALA A 190 1.05 17.55 25.34
N VAL A 191 -0.13 18.12 25.55
CA VAL A 191 -0.36 19.28 26.42
C VAL A 191 -1.17 18.79 27.62
N GLN A 192 -0.63 17.85 28.37
CA GLN A 192 -1.20 17.48 29.66
C GLN A 192 -0.80 18.53 30.70
N GLY A 193 -1.78 19.22 31.28
CA GLY A 193 -1.62 19.85 32.59
C GLY A 193 -1.01 21.26 32.67
N SER A 194 -0.83 21.99 31.57
CA SER A 194 -0.53 23.44 31.64
C SER A 194 -1.80 24.27 31.45
N PRO A 195 -2.31 24.98 32.47
CA PRO A 195 -3.47 25.87 32.32
C PRO A 195 -3.18 27.11 31.46
N THR A 196 -1.96 27.20 30.91
CA THR A 196 -1.48 28.32 30.11
C THR A 196 -0.51 27.82 29.04
N LEU A 197 -1.02 27.30 27.93
CA LEU A 197 -0.22 27.19 26.72
C LEU A 197 -0.31 28.52 25.95
N SER A 198 0.76 29.31 25.99
CA SER A 198 0.91 30.47 25.11
C SER A 198 1.37 29.99 23.73
N ILE A 199 0.47 29.38 22.96
CA ILE A 199 0.68 29.18 21.53
C ILE A 199 0.67 30.56 20.87
N THR A 200 1.87 31.08 20.59
CA THR A 200 2.02 32.18 19.62
C THR A 200 1.91 31.50 18.26
N PRO A 201 0.84 31.70 17.48
CA PRO A 201 0.69 31.03 16.20
C PRO A 201 1.86 31.42 15.30
N SER A 202 2.51 30.45 14.68
CA SER A 202 3.42 30.68 13.55
C SER A 202 2.68 31.16 12.29
N LEU A 203 1.35 31.26 12.36
CA LEU A 203 0.50 31.95 11.40
C LEU A 203 0.83 33.46 11.43
N LYS A 204 1.63 33.91 10.47
CA LYS A 204 1.94 35.33 10.28
C LYS A 204 0.93 35.98 9.33
N GLY A 205 0.54 37.22 9.64
CA GLY A 205 -0.27 38.06 8.76
C GLY A 205 -1.69 37.54 8.53
N ASN A 206 -2.19 37.70 7.31
CA ASN A 206 -3.61 37.52 6.97
C ASN A 206 -4.17 36.11 7.23
N ASN A 207 -3.32 35.08 7.33
CA ASN A 207 -3.76 33.70 7.58
C ASN A 207 -4.24 33.49 9.02
N LEU A 208 -3.64 34.18 10.00
CA LEU A 208 -4.11 34.16 11.39
C LEU A 208 -5.49 34.82 11.52
N GLN A 209 -5.70 35.97 10.85
CA GLN A 209 -6.99 36.64 10.83
C GLN A 209 -8.08 35.82 10.12
N LYS A 210 -7.74 35.09 9.06
CA LYS A 210 -8.68 34.19 8.38
C LYS A 210 -9.08 33.01 9.27
N ALA A 211 -8.12 32.38 9.94
CA ALA A 211 -8.38 31.28 10.87
C ALA A 211 -9.26 31.75 12.04
N CYS A 212 -8.94 32.89 12.67
CA CYS A 212 -9.74 33.45 13.76
C CYS A 212 -11.15 33.88 13.31
N ALA A 213 -11.30 34.47 12.11
CA ALA A 213 -12.61 34.79 11.56
C ALA A 213 -13.46 33.55 11.24
N ALA A 214 -12.83 32.48 10.75
CA ALA A 214 -13.48 31.19 10.51
C ALA A 214 -13.97 30.55 11.82
N VAL A 215 -13.17 30.57 12.88
CA VAL A 215 -13.56 30.07 14.21
C VAL A 215 -14.68 30.92 14.82
N ASN A 216 -14.55 32.26 14.79
CA ASN A 216 -15.55 33.18 15.35
C ASN A 216 -16.90 33.10 14.62
N SER A 217 -16.88 32.94 13.29
CA SER A 217 -18.12 32.82 12.51
C SER A 217 -18.89 31.52 12.79
N ARG A 218 -18.18 30.44 13.19
CA ARG A 218 -18.76 29.13 13.49
C ARG A 218 -19.18 28.95 14.95
N GLN A 219 -18.70 29.78 15.88
CA GLN A 219 -19.06 29.76 17.31
C GLN A 219 -20.29 30.59 17.70
N ASN A 220 -20.99 31.21 16.75
CA ASN A 220 -22.15 32.07 17.03
C ASN A 220 -23.26 31.34 17.81
N GLY A 221 -23.24 31.51 19.14
CA GLY A 221 -24.32 31.10 20.03
C GLY A 221 -23.91 30.59 21.42
N LYS A 222 -22.64 30.25 21.67
CA LYS A 222 -22.24 29.64 22.97
C LYS A 222 -21.48 30.56 23.95
N ASN A 223 -20.91 31.68 23.52
CA ASN A 223 -20.33 32.69 24.42
C ASN A 223 -20.32 34.09 23.77
N PRO A 224 -21.25 35.01 24.12
CA PRO A 224 -21.44 36.29 23.43
C PRO A 224 -20.48 37.40 23.88
N GLY A 225 -19.25 37.08 24.25
CA GLY A 225 -18.23 38.08 24.57
C GLY A 225 -16.83 37.50 24.62
N SER A 226 -15.88 38.21 23.99
CA SER A 226 -14.42 38.06 24.13
C SER A 226 -13.65 37.27 23.07
N TRP A 227 -13.73 37.67 21.80
CA TRP A 227 -12.72 37.28 20.77
C TRP A 227 -12.27 38.48 19.90
N ASN A 228 -12.00 39.62 20.53
CA ASN A 228 -11.60 40.85 19.81
C ASN A 228 -10.07 41.05 19.75
N ASN A 229 -9.30 40.21 20.43
CA ASN A 229 -7.86 40.32 20.58
C ASN A 229 -7.29 38.91 20.75
N CYS A 230 -6.54 38.44 19.75
CA CYS A 230 -5.93 37.10 19.69
C CYS A 230 -4.73 36.96 20.66
N GLU A 231 -4.82 37.55 21.86
CA GLU A 231 -3.75 37.63 22.87
C GLU A 231 -4.09 36.88 24.18
N HIS A 232 -5.20 36.13 24.24
CA HIS A 232 -5.59 35.42 25.46
C HIS A 232 -5.10 33.96 25.51
N GLN A 233 -4.57 33.59 26.68
CA GLN A 233 -4.17 32.24 27.07
C GLN A 233 -5.32 31.24 26.88
N PHE A 234 -5.02 30.13 26.22
CA PHE A 234 -5.96 29.05 25.96
C PHE A 234 -6.09 28.17 27.22
N GLY A 235 -7.24 28.24 27.89
CA GLY A 235 -7.69 27.16 28.76
C GLY A 235 -8.45 26.15 27.92
N ILE A 236 -7.81 25.02 27.57
CA ILE A 236 -8.46 23.94 26.81
C ILE A 236 -8.76 22.81 27.82
N ASP A 237 -10.03 22.69 28.23
CA ASP A 237 -10.51 21.58 29.09
C ASP A 237 -10.72 20.26 28.30
N ALA A 238 -10.43 20.26 27.01
CA ALA A 238 -10.45 19.10 26.13
C ALA A 238 -9.02 18.69 25.78
N GLU A 239 -8.71 17.40 25.79
CA GLU A 239 -7.41 16.93 25.31
C GLU A 239 -7.23 17.41 23.86
N PRO A 240 -6.19 18.21 23.56
CA PRO A 240 -6.01 18.73 22.23
C PRO A 240 -5.64 17.58 21.30
N SER A 241 -6.53 17.18 20.41
CA SER A 241 -6.31 16.09 19.47
C SER A 241 -6.53 16.53 18.02
N LEU A 242 -5.93 15.79 17.10
CA LEU A 242 -6.31 15.76 15.69
C LEU A 242 -7.04 14.43 15.46
N ASP A 243 -8.28 14.51 15.01
CA ASP A 243 -9.16 13.35 14.80
C ASP A 243 -9.79 13.43 13.41
N VAL A 244 -9.36 12.52 12.55
CA VAL A 244 -9.80 12.38 11.16
C VAL A 244 -10.50 11.04 11.01
N ASP A 245 -11.72 11.07 10.52
CA ASP A 245 -12.49 9.90 10.07
C ASP A 245 -13.18 10.29 8.77
N ALA A 246 -12.67 9.80 7.65
CA ALA A 246 -13.10 10.22 6.32
C ALA A 246 -13.22 9.06 5.35
N VAL A 247 -14.18 9.20 4.44
CA VAL A 247 -14.51 8.19 3.43
C VAL A 247 -14.62 8.83 2.05
N GLY A 248 -14.06 8.17 1.05
CA GLY A 248 -14.07 8.67 -0.32
C GLY A 248 -14.08 7.56 -1.35
N ALA A 249 -14.37 7.94 -2.58
CA ALA A 249 -14.22 7.05 -3.72
C ALA A 249 -13.59 7.80 -4.90
N GLY A 250 -12.75 7.09 -5.65
CA GLY A 250 -12.13 7.58 -6.87
C GLY A 250 -12.27 6.57 -8.02
N LEU A 251 -12.09 7.07 -9.25
CA LEU A 251 -12.08 6.25 -10.45
C LEU A 251 -10.66 6.20 -11.04
N GLY A 252 -10.05 5.02 -10.96
CA GLY A 252 -8.81 4.68 -11.65
C GLY A 252 -9.06 3.96 -12.97
N TRP A 253 -7.98 3.72 -13.70
CA TRP A 253 -8.00 2.91 -14.92
C TRP A 253 -6.67 2.17 -15.08
N ASN A 254 -6.73 1.04 -15.77
CA ASN A 254 -5.54 0.24 -16.06
C ASN A 254 -5.50 -0.21 -17.52
N VAL A 255 -4.30 -0.43 -18.02
CA VAL A 255 -4.05 -0.97 -19.36
C VAL A 255 -2.92 -1.97 -19.31
N GLY A 256 -2.90 -2.90 -20.25
CA GLY A 256 -1.80 -3.82 -20.37
C GLY A 256 -1.70 -4.48 -21.72
N THR A 257 -0.60 -5.20 -21.89
CA THR A 257 -0.33 -6.04 -23.05
C THR A 257 0.37 -7.32 -22.61
N THR A 258 0.19 -8.39 -23.39
CA THR A 258 0.94 -9.63 -23.27
C THR A 258 1.60 -9.97 -24.60
N TYR A 259 2.80 -10.55 -24.49
CA TYR A 259 3.51 -11.19 -25.60
C TYR A 259 3.77 -12.66 -25.26
N GLU A 260 3.22 -13.57 -26.05
CA GLU A 260 3.41 -15.01 -25.95
C GLU A 260 4.33 -15.47 -27.07
N LEU A 261 5.52 -15.96 -26.71
CA LEU A 261 6.39 -16.64 -27.68
C LEU A 261 5.88 -18.06 -27.95
N ASN A 262 5.38 -18.71 -26.89
CA ASN A 262 4.72 -20.02 -26.87
C ASN A 262 4.10 -20.25 -25.48
N ASP A 263 3.40 -21.37 -25.30
CA ASP A 263 2.75 -21.76 -24.03
C ASP A 263 3.68 -21.75 -22.80
N ASN A 264 4.99 -21.91 -23.01
CA ASN A 264 5.97 -21.96 -21.95
C ASN A 264 6.62 -20.61 -21.64
N ASN A 265 6.59 -19.62 -22.55
CA ASN A 265 7.35 -18.37 -22.43
C ASN A 265 6.50 -17.17 -22.86
N ARG A 266 6.24 -16.29 -21.89
CA ARG A 266 5.38 -15.14 -22.07
C ARG A 266 5.79 -13.98 -21.16
N TRP A 267 5.46 -12.77 -21.61
CA TRP A 267 5.76 -11.52 -20.94
C TRP A 267 4.54 -10.61 -20.93
N GLY A 268 4.44 -9.77 -19.90
CA GLY A 268 3.36 -8.80 -19.77
C GLY A 268 3.92 -7.45 -19.34
N ILE A 269 3.27 -6.38 -19.80
CA ILE A 269 3.47 -5.02 -19.33
C ILE A 269 2.10 -4.47 -18.94
N SER A 270 2.00 -3.83 -17.79
CA SER A 270 0.78 -3.14 -17.37
C SER A 270 1.09 -1.81 -16.69
N TYR A 271 0.10 -0.93 -16.72
CA TYR A 271 0.10 0.36 -16.06
C TYR A 271 -1.26 0.60 -15.42
N HIS A 272 -1.25 1.07 -14.18
CA HIS A 272 -2.41 1.39 -13.36
C HIS A 272 -2.32 2.86 -12.96
N ALA A 273 -3.33 3.63 -13.36
CA ALA A 273 -3.50 5.01 -12.98
C ALA A 273 -4.49 5.10 -11.82
N SER A 274 -4.01 5.62 -10.69
CA SER A 274 -4.83 5.78 -9.49
C SER A 274 -5.35 7.22 -9.38
N PRO A 275 -6.55 7.41 -8.84
CA PRO A 275 -7.13 8.73 -8.64
C PRO A 275 -6.60 9.41 -7.38
N GLU A 276 -6.71 10.73 -7.34
CA GLU A 276 -6.77 11.45 -6.08
C GLU A 276 -8.18 11.30 -5.48
N ILE A 277 -8.26 10.86 -4.23
CA ILE A 277 -9.53 10.66 -3.52
C ILE A 277 -9.81 11.89 -2.65
N HIS A 278 -10.94 12.54 -2.93
CA HIS A 278 -11.55 13.52 -2.03
C HIS A 278 -12.42 12.78 -1.01
N ALA A 279 -11.88 12.51 0.17
CA ALA A 279 -12.56 11.81 1.24
C ALA A 279 -13.29 12.79 2.16
N LYS A 280 -14.58 12.58 2.38
CA LYS A 280 -15.43 13.43 3.20
C LYS A 280 -15.62 12.81 4.57
N GLY A 281 -15.67 13.65 5.59
CA GLY A 281 -15.92 13.18 6.95
C GLY A 281 -15.60 14.21 8.01
N LYS A 282 -15.21 13.71 9.18
CA LYS A 282 -14.83 14.51 10.33
C LYS A 282 -13.33 14.80 10.27
N ILE A 283 -12.96 16.08 10.33
CA ILE A 283 -11.57 16.53 10.49
C ILE A 283 -11.56 17.56 11.61
N ASP A 284 -11.45 17.06 12.84
CA ASP A 284 -11.47 17.89 14.05
C ASP A 284 -10.06 18.09 14.57
N GLY A 285 -9.76 19.33 14.95
CA GLY A 285 -8.52 19.72 15.59
C GLY A 285 -8.68 19.97 17.09
N PRO A 286 -7.64 20.57 17.71
CA PRO A 286 -7.59 20.78 19.16
C PRO A 286 -8.83 21.47 19.72
N GLY A 287 -9.37 20.94 20.82
CA GLY A 287 -10.60 21.47 21.43
C GLY A 287 -11.90 21.02 20.75
N GLY A 288 -11.84 20.05 19.83
CA GLY A 288 -13.00 19.55 19.08
C GLY A 288 -13.49 20.55 18.02
N ILE A 289 -12.60 21.38 17.51
CA ILE A 289 -12.92 22.37 16.48
C ILE A 289 -12.83 21.70 15.12
N THR A 290 -13.93 21.64 14.39
CA THR A 290 -13.95 21.15 13.00
C THR A 290 -13.14 22.08 12.09
N LEU A 291 -12.02 21.56 11.61
CA LEU A 291 -11.08 22.24 10.71
C LEU A 291 -11.62 22.21 9.27
N ALA A 292 -12.05 21.05 8.82
CA ALA A 292 -12.59 20.80 7.48
C ALA A 292 -13.59 19.63 7.51
N ASP A 293 -14.26 19.39 6.39
CA ASP A 293 -15.15 18.25 6.16
C ASP A 293 -14.69 17.36 4.99
N GLU A 294 -13.53 17.68 4.39
CA GLU A 294 -12.93 16.93 3.29
C GLU A 294 -11.39 16.94 3.36
N ILE A 295 -10.80 15.79 3.08
CA ILE A 295 -9.35 15.53 3.01
C ILE A 295 -8.98 14.96 1.65
N VAL A 296 -7.81 15.35 1.14
CA VAL A 296 -7.29 14.92 -0.15
C VAL A 296 -6.29 13.80 0.06
N VAL A 297 -6.52 12.66 -0.59
CA VAL A 297 -5.65 11.48 -0.51
C VAL A 297 -5.19 11.10 -1.92
N PRO A 298 -3.99 11.52 -2.34
CA PRO A 298 -3.44 11.08 -3.61
C PRO A 298 -3.06 9.59 -3.55
N LEU A 299 -3.47 8.80 -4.53
CA LEU A 299 -3.02 7.41 -4.65
C LEU A 299 -1.93 7.29 -5.73
N PRO A 300 -0.91 6.45 -5.53
CA PRO A 300 0.18 6.30 -6.49
C PRO A 300 -0.27 5.50 -7.71
N ASP A 301 0.29 5.87 -8.87
CA ASP A 301 0.24 5.00 -10.05
C ASP A 301 1.27 3.88 -9.90
N PHE A 302 1.11 2.79 -10.65
CA PHE A 302 2.17 1.80 -10.78
C PHE A 302 2.25 1.21 -12.19
N ALA A 303 3.47 0.86 -12.58
CA ALA A 303 3.76 0.17 -13.84
C ALA A 303 4.57 -1.08 -13.55
N GLN A 304 4.31 -2.18 -14.26
CA GLN A 304 5.11 -3.38 -14.08
C GLN A 304 5.39 -4.13 -15.38
N ILE A 305 6.52 -4.82 -15.37
CA ILE A 305 6.93 -5.78 -16.41
C ILE A 305 7.08 -7.13 -15.74
N SER A 306 6.35 -8.13 -16.25
CA SER A 306 6.35 -9.49 -15.72
C SER A 306 6.78 -10.49 -16.79
N GLY A 307 7.50 -11.54 -16.37
CA GLY A 307 7.89 -12.65 -17.24
C GLY A 307 7.62 -14.00 -16.59
N TYR A 308 7.26 -14.98 -17.42
CA TYR A 308 7.10 -16.37 -17.05
C TYR A 308 7.79 -17.25 -18.10
N ASN A 309 8.67 -18.14 -17.63
CA ASN A 309 9.47 -19.03 -18.48
C ASN A 309 9.49 -20.43 -17.87
N ARG A 310 8.84 -21.39 -18.52
CA ARG A 310 8.86 -22.82 -18.18
C ARG A 310 9.91 -23.55 -19.00
N PHE A 311 10.82 -24.25 -18.34
CA PHE A 311 11.88 -24.96 -19.05
C PHE A 311 11.34 -26.24 -19.67
N GLU A 312 11.48 -26.35 -20.99
CA GLU A 312 11.02 -27.49 -21.78
C GLU A 312 11.63 -28.80 -21.25
N GLY A 313 10.80 -29.86 -21.18
CA GLY A 313 11.22 -31.15 -20.65
C GLY A 313 11.38 -31.19 -19.12
N THR A 314 11.05 -30.12 -18.40
CA THR A 314 11.16 -30.07 -16.94
C THR A 314 9.81 -29.78 -16.26
N LYS A 315 9.80 -29.99 -14.94
CA LYS A 315 8.71 -29.61 -14.04
C LYS A 315 8.89 -28.21 -13.44
N PHE A 316 9.81 -27.40 -13.97
CA PHE A 316 10.19 -26.14 -13.33
C PHE A 316 9.93 -24.93 -14.25
N ALA A 317 9.44 -23.85 -13.65
CA ALA A 317 9.32 -22.54 -14.28
C ALA A 317 9.91 -21.46 -13.38
N ILE A 318 10.47 -20.43 -14.00
CA ILE A 318 10.90 -19.19 -13.34
C ILE A 318 9.96 -18.08 -13.77
N SER A 319 9.62 -17.23 -12.82
CA SER A 319 8.92 -15.99 -13.03
C SER A 319 9.64 -14.83 -12.38
N TYR A 320 9.40 -13.63 -12.91
CA TYR A 320 10.00 -12.40 -12.38
C TYR A 320 9.09 -11.22 -12.65
N THR A 321 9.23 -10.18 -11.84
CA THR A 321 8.52 -8.90 -12.03
C THR A 321 9.39 -7.76 -11.58
N VAL A 322 9.35 -6.67 -12.34
CA VAL A 322 9.87 -5.36 -11.95
C VAL A 322 8.70 -4.40 -11.96
N GLN A 323 8.47 -3.71 -10.85
CA GLN A 323 7.42 -2.71 -10.71
C GLN A 323 8.03 -1.37 -10.32
N TRP A 324 7.48 -0.29 -10.87
CA TRP A 324 7.68 1.09 -10.42
C TRP A 324 6.37 1.60 -9.82
N THR A 325 6.45 2.34 -8.71
CA THR A 325 5.31 2.99 -8.07
C THR A 325 5.58 4.49 -7.89
N ASP A 326 4.64 5.33 -8.32
CA ASP A 326 4.69 6.80 -8.30
C ASP A 326 4.32 7.36 -6.93
N TRP A 327 5.09 6.98 -5.91
CA TRP A 327 4.88 7.45 -4.55
C TRP A 327 5.18 8.94 -4.38
N SER A 328 5.85 9.58 -5.34
CA SER A 328 6.05 11.04 -5.33
C SER A 328 4.76 11.87 -5.39
N LYS A 329 3.64 11.25 -5.78
CA LYS A 329 2.30 11.86 -5.64
C LYS A 329 1.88 12.06 -4.18
N PHE A 330 2.40 11.27 -3.25
CA PHE A 330 2.05 11.32 -1.83
C PHE A 330 3.00 12.23 -1.06
N ASP A 331 2.91 13.54 -1.34
CA ASP A 331 3.78 14.55 -0.73
C ASP A 331 3.29 14.94 0.68
N GLU A 332 1.99 15.12 0.84
CA GLU A 332 1.37 15.45 2.12
C GLU A 332 -0.07 14.95 2.20
N LEU A 333 -0.58 14.89 3.43
CA LEU A 333 -1.98 14.72 3.72
C LEU A 333 -2.56 16.09 4.11
N SER A 334 -3.49 16.60 3.31
CA SER A 334 -4.06 17.94 3.45
C SER A 334 -5.58 17.97 3.30
N THR A 335 -6.19 19.02 3.82
CA THR A 335 -7.64 19.26 3.72
C THR A 335 -7.99 19.96 2.41
N ALA A 336 -9.13 19.61 1.80
CA ALA A 336 -9.54 20.21 0.52
C ALA A 336 -9.97 21.70 0.64
N GLY A 337 -10.33 22.14 1.85
CA GLY A 337 -10.71 23.52 2.12
C GLY A 337 -11.10 23.77 3.58
N PRO A 338 -10.52 24.77 4.29
CA PRO A 338 -9.35 25.54 3.88
C PRO A 338 -8.11 24.64 3.79
N ASP A 339 -7.18 24.94 2.86
CA ASP A 339 -5.95 24.17 2.66
C ASP A 339 -5.05 24.19 3.93
N ILE A 340 -5.15 23.12 4.71
CA ILE A 340 -4.37 22.86 5.92
C ILE A 340 -3.63 21.55 5.70
N SER A 341 -2.30 21.63 5.68
CA SER A 341 -1.40 20.48 5.75
C SER A 341 -1.47 19.85 7.14
N LEU A 342 -1.91 18.59 7.21
CA LEU A 342 -2.04 17.84 8.45
C LEU A 342 -0.75 17.08 8.76
N GLN A 343 -0.14 16.48 7.73
CA GLN A 343 1.13 15.78 7.85
C GLN A 343 1.86 15.77 6.51
N LYS A 344 3.16 16.04 6.54
CA LYS A 344 4.04 15.90 5.36
C LYS A 344 4.69 14.53 5.33
N PHE A 345 4.85 14.01 4.13
CA PHE A 345 5.44 12.70 3.87
C PHE A 345 6.63 12.81 2.90
N GLU A 346 6.55 13.68 1.90
CA GLU A 346 7.61 13.91 0.90
C GLU A 346 8.16 12.60 0.31
N TRP A 347 7.24 11.67 0.00
CA TRP A 347 7.64 10.33 -0.43
C TRP A 347 8.29 10.36 -1.82
N LYS A 348 9.19 9.41 -2.04
CA LYS A 348 9.88 9.22 -3.32
C LYS A 348 9.35 8.01 -4.06
N ASP A 349 9.47 8.05 -5.38
CA ASP A 349 9.20 6.91 -6.25
C ASP A 349 9.98 5.66 -5.85
N THR A 350 9.36 4.50 -6.08
CA THR A 350 9.93 3.23 -5.68
C THR A 350 9.96 2.21 -6.79
N TRP A 351 10.81 1.20 -6.60
CA TRP A 351 10.88 0.01 -7.43
C TRP A 351 10.78 -1.26 -6.59
N SER A 352 10.15 -2.29 -7.13
CA SER A 352 10.21 -3.64 -6.57
C SER A 352 10.72 -4.64 -7.61
N TYR A 353 11.46 -5.63 -7.15
CA TYR A 353 12.11 -6.65 -7.97
C TYR A 353 11.81 -8.02 -7.37
N ALA A 354 11.01 -8.81 -8.06
CA ALA A 354 10.58 -10.13 -7.63
C ALA A 354 11.12 -11.22 -8.55
N ILE A 355 11.56 -12.33 -7.96
CA ILE A 355 11.90 -13.57 -8.67
C ILE A 355 11.29 -14.77 -7.94
N GLY A 356 10.68 -15.67 -8.71
CA GLY A 356 9.95 -16.81 -8.19
C GLY A 356 10.20 -18.08 -8.99
N GLY A 357 10.12 -19.22 -8.31
CA GLY A 357 10.19 -20.55 -8.88
C GLY A 357 8.86 -21.28 -8.67
N THR A 358 8.40 -21.97 -9.71
CA THR A 358 7.24 -22.86 -9.65
C THR A 358 7.67 -24.28 -10.02
N TYR A 359 7.39 -25.25 -9.14
CA TYR A 359 7.67 -26.65 -9.35
C TYR A 359 6.37 -27.47 -9.45
N TYR A 360 6.08 -27.99 -10.63
CA TYR A 360 4.93 -28.83 -10.94
C TYR A 360 5.18 -30.27 -10.48
N LEU A 361 5.06 -30.52 -9.17
CA LEU A 361 5.38 -31.80 -8.54
C LEU A 361 4.64 -32.97 -9.20
N ASN A 362 3.33 -32.84 -9.37
CA ASN A 362 2.45 -33.78 -10.07
C ASN A 362 1.13 -33.09 -10.47
N ASP A 363 0.20 -33.84 -11.07
CA ASP A 363 -1.09 -33.32 -11.55
C ASP A 363 -1.98 -32.69 -10.46
N LYS A 364 -1.69 -32.95 -9.18
CA LYS A 364 -2.45 -32.42 -8.04
C LYS A 364 -1.70 -31.36 -7.24
N TRP A 365 -0.38 -31.33 -7.28
CA TRP A 365 0.42 -30.49 -6.39
C TRP A 365 1.39 -29.63 -7.20
N THR A 366 1.32 -28.33 -6.95
CA THR A 366 2.29 -27.34 -7.46
C THR A 366 2.91 -26.63 -6.27
N LEU A 367 4.24 -26.51 -6.25
CA LEU A 367 4.99 -25.84 -5.19
C LEU A 367 5.55 -24.53 -5.71
N ARG A 368 5.63 -23.52 -4.85
CA ARG A 368 6.11 -22.18 -5.18
C ARG A 368 7.06 -21.68 -4.09
N ALA A 369 8.06 -20.93 -4.50
CA ALA A 369 8.90 -20.12 -3.62
C ALA A 369 9.30 -18.84 -4.37
N GLY A 370 9.54 -17.77 -3.63
CA GLY A 370 9.94 -16.50 -4.24
C GLY A 370 10.64 -15.56 -3.28
N TYR A 371 11.36 -14.62 -3.87
CA TYR A 371 12.02 -13.52 -3.19
C TYR A 371 11.62 -12.20 -3.87
N MET A 372 11.33 -11.18 -3.08
CA MET A 372 11.16 -9.83 -3.58
C MET A 372 11.96 -8.84 -2.75
N PHE A 373 12.65 -7.95 -3.44
CA PHE A 373 13.23 -6.74 -2.88
C PHE A 373 12.33 -5.56 -3.23
N ASP A 374 11.93 -4.75 -2.25
CA ASP A 374 10.92 -3.72 -2.42
C ASP A 374 11.38 -2.39 -1.80
N GLN A 375 11.51 -1.33 -2.63
CA GLN A 375 12.08 -0.01 -2.29
C GLN A 375 11.09 1.01 -1.77
N GLY A 376 11.64 2.04 -1.09
CA GLY A 376 11.07 2.90 -0.02
C GLY A 376 10.38 4.14 -0.38
N ALA A 377 9.19 4.37 0.16
CA ALA A 377 8.49 5.61 -0.06
C ALA A 377 9.09 6.70 0.83
N GLN A 378 9.41 6.41 2.10
CA GLN A 378 10.09 7.39 2.96
C GLN A 378 11.50 7.72 2.44
N ASP A 379 11.81 9.02 2.45
CA ASP A 379 13.11 9.58 2.05
C ASP A 379 13.71 10.40 3.20
N ALA A 380 13.78 11.73 3.08
CA ALA A 380 14.32 12.60 4.14
C ALA A 380 13.35 12.79 5.31
N VAL A 381 12.04 12.72 5.05
CA VAL A 381 10.98 12.80 6.06
C VAL A 381 10.58 11.39 6.46
N THR A 382 10.90 11.01 7.70
CA THR A 382 10.52 9.74 8.29
C THR A 382 9.43 9.94 9.34
N THR A 383 8.54 8.95 9.46
CA THR A 383 7.41 9.03 10.39
C THR A 383 7.26 7.72 11.15
N ILE A 384 7.15 7.79 12.47
CA ILE A 384 6.95 6.66 13.39
C ILE A 384 5.57 6.05 13.20
N ALA A 385 4.56 6.88 12.92
CA ALA A 385 3.20 6.40 12.79
C ALA A 385 2.93 5.59 11.51
N VAL A 386 3.67 5.85 10.44
CA VAL A 386 3.57 5.10 9.18
C VAL A 386 4.98 4.66 8.79
N PRO A 387 5.62 3.78 9.56
CA PRO A 387 7.03 3.45 9.37
C PRO A 387 7.21 2.66 8.07
N ASP A 388 8.24 3.03 7.30
CA ASP A 388 8.51 2.44 5.98
C ASP A 388 10.01 2.20 5.77
N SER A 389 10.36 0.99 5.33
CA SER A 389 11.74 0.57 5.06
C SER A 389 11.81 -0.73 4.22
N ASN A 390 12.84 -0.97 3.39
CA ASN A 390 13.44 -2.28 3.00
C ASN A 390 12.58 -3.47 3.25
N ARG A 391 11.62 -3.70 2.36
CA ARG A 391 11.08 -5.02 2.10
C ARG A 391 12.11 -6.03 1.59
N ASN A 392 12.58 -6.98 2.39
CA ASN A 392 12.99 -8.30 1.86
C ASN A 392 11.88 -9.32 2.10
N TRP A 393 11.28 -9.83 1.03
CA TRP A 393 10.17 -10.77 1.10
C TRP A 393 10.67 -12.18 0.84
N LEU A 394 10.41 -13.10 1.76
CA LEU A 394 10.71 -14.52 1.61
C LEU A 394 9.40 -15.31 1.58
N SER A 395 9.13 -15.94 0.45
CA SER A 395 7.82 -16.54 0.18
C SER A 395 7.89 -18.02 -0.14
N ALA A 396 6.86 -18.75 0.29
CA ALA A 396 6.62 -20.14 -0.08
C ALA A 396 5.12 -20.39 -0.19
N GLY A 397 4.72 -21.31 -1.06
CA GLY A 397 3.32 -21.67 -1.21
C GLY A 397 3.11 -22.96 -1.99
N PHE A 398 1.86 -23.40 -2.04
CA PHE A 398 1.47 -24.55 -2.82
C PHE A 398 0.04 -24.42 -3.35
N SER A 399 -0.24 -25.13 -4.44
CA SER A 399 -1.59 -25.39 -4.92
C SER A 399 -1.91 -26.87 -4.79
N TYR A 400 -3.14 -27.17 -4.37
CA TYR A 400 -3.75 -28.48 -4.44
C TYR A 400 -4.91 -28.47 -5.43
N ALA A 401 -4.84 -29.28 -6.49
CA ALA A 401 -5.89 -29.45 -7.48
C ALA A 401 -6.69 -30.74 -7.22
N PRO A 402 -7.80 -30.68 -6.45
CA PRO A 402 -8.65 -31.85 -6.21
C PRO A 402 -9.30 -32.39 -7.50
N THR A 403 -9.55 -31.52 -8.48
CA THR A 403 -10.04 -31.85 -9.82
C THR A 403 -9.27 -31.06 -10.87
N LYS A 404 -9.46 -31.35 -12.17
CA LYS A 404 -8.83 -30.57 -13.26
C LYS A 404 -9.35 -29.13 -13.35
N ASP A 405 -10.53 -28.87 -12.79
CA ASP A 405 -11.23 -27.60 -12.90
C ASP A 405 -11.36 -26.89 -11.55
N SER A 406 -10.65 -27.35 -10.50
CA SER A 406 -10.68 -26.74 -9.17
C SER A 406 -9.31 -26.77 -8.52
N THR A 407 -8.90 -25.65 -7.91
CA THR A 407 -7.61 -25.51 -7.22
C THR A 407 -7.82 -24.80 -5.88
N ILE A 408 -7.08 -25.24 -4.86
CA ILE A 408 -6.96 -24.57 -3.57
C ILE A 408 -5.51 -24.13 -3.43
N ASP A 409 -5.29 -22.83 -3.20
CA ASP A 409 -3.97 -22.23 -3.11
C ASP A 409 -3.69 -21.76 -1.68
N PHE A 410 -2.47 -21.98 -1.22
CA PHE A 410 -1.95 -21.47 0.04
C PHE A 410 -0.63 -20.75 -0.22
N GLY A 411 -0.48 -19.57 0.39
CA GLY A 411 0.74 -18.77 0.35
C GLY A 411 1.14 -18.31 1.74
N PHE A 412 2.45 -18.23 1.97
CA PHE A 412 3.06 -17.65 3.14
C PHE A 412 4.23 -16.76 2.72
N THR A 413 4.31 -15.56 3.28
CA THR A 413 5.44 -14.65 3.12
C THR A 413 5.88 -14.10 4.47
N TYR A 414 7.18 -14.09 4.71
CA TYR A 414 7.80 -13.32 5.78
C TYR A 414 8.50 -12.10 5.16
N LEU A 415 8.13 -10.92 5.63
CA LEU A 415 8.73 -9.65 5.26
C LEU A 415 9.73 -9.27 6.36
N LEU A 416 10.97 -9.06 5.95
CA LEU A 416 12.05 -8.57 6.77
C LEU A 416 12.25 -7.09 6.46
N GLY A 417 11.84 -6.24 7.38
CA GLY A 417 12.18 -4.82 7.34
C GLY A 417 13.62 -4.59 7.76
N VAL A 418 14.03 -3.33 7.75
CA VAL A 418 15.22 -2.90 8.48
C VAL A 418 14.91 -1.73 9.39
N ASP A 419 15.84 -1.51 10.30
CA ASP A 419 15.92 -0.36 11.17
C ASP A 419 16.03 0.96 10.36
N VAL A 420 15.20 1.93 10.71
CA VAL A 420 15.20 3.30 10.18
C VAL A 420 15.27 4.30 11.33
N ASP A 421 16.38 5.03 11.40
CA ASP A 421 16.52 6.13 12.34
C ASP A 421 15.55 7.26 11.95
N THR A 422 14.80 7.71 12.95
CA THR A 422 13.69 8.65 12.80
C THR A 422 13.86 9.78 13.80
N HIS A 423 13.72 11.00 13.29
CA HIS A 423 13.68 12.20 14.10
C HIS A 423 12.43 12.99 13.72
N GLU A 424 11.48 13.09 14.65
CA GLU A 424 10.30 13.92 14.46
C GLU A 424 10.26 15.04 15.49
N GLU A 425 9.87 16.24 15.06
CA GLU A 425 9.74 17.41 15.91
C GLU A 425 8.40 18.11 15.66
N HIS A 426 7.61 18.29 16.71
CA HIS A 426 6.37 19.06 16.65
C HIS A 426 6.60 20.49 17.16
N SER A 427 6.67 21.44 16.22
CA SER A 427 6.66 22.90 16.48
C SER A 427 7.72 23.41 17.47
N GLY A 428 8.86 22.71 17.60
CA GLY A 428 9.87 23.01 18.61
C GLY A 428 9.42 22.85 20.05
N ILE A 429 8.30 22.18 20.28
CA ILE A 429 7.71 21.93 21.59
C ILE A 429 8.14 20.56 22.11
N SER A 430 8.01 19.53 21.28
CA SER A 430 8.49 18.19 21.56
C SER A 430 9.28 17.64 20.38
N SER A 431 10.12 16.65 20.65
CA SER A 431 10.80 15.84 19.64
C SER A 431 10.89 14.39 20.10
N ILE A 432 11.05 13.49 19.14
CA ILE A 432 11.35 12.09 19.38
C ILE A 432 12.48 11.66 18.43
N ASP A 433 13.53 11.11 19.01
CA ASP A 433 14.57 10.37 18.31
C ASP A 433 14.33 8.89 18.55
N ALA A 434 14.23 8.08 17.50
CA ALA A 434 14.00 6.64 17.66
C ALA A 434 14.47 5.86 16.42
N THR A 435 14.54 4.54 16.54
CA THR A 435 14.75 3.64 15.40
C THR A 435 13.49 2.80 15.19
N THR A 436 12.84 2.94 14.04
CA THR A 436 11.66 2.14 13.70
C THR A 436 12.08 0.85 12.99
N HIS A 437 11.41 -0.26 13.28
CA HIS A 437 11.64 -1.54 12.59
C HIS A 437 10.32 -2.26 12.37
N THR A 438 10.08 -2.70 11.13
CA THR A 438 8.83 -3.34 10.74
C THR A 438 9.07 -4.67 10.03
N ASP A 439 8.75 -5.78 10.68
CA ASP A 439 8.61 -7.08 10.02
C ASP A 439 7.14 -7.36 9.73
N ALA A 440 6.82 -8.33 8.87
CA ALA A 440 5.44 -8.76 8.69
C ALA A 440 5.30 -10.22 8.27
N ILE A 441 4.16 -10.81 8.60
CA ILE A 441 3.72 -12.09 8.05
C ILE A 441 2.52 -11.84 7.16
N ILE A 442 2.53 -12.42 5.96
CA ILE A 442 1.37 -12.50 5.08
C ILE A 442 1.05 -13.97 4.84
N THR A 443 -0.22 -14.31 4.99
CA THR A 443 -0.75 -15.63 4.66
C THR A 443 -1.91 -15.47 3.70
N GLY A 444 -2.03 -16.36 2.72
CA GLY A 444 -3.12 -16.33 1.75
C GLY A 444 -3.76 -17.69 1.60
N VAL A 445 -5.08 -17.71 1.48
CA VAL A 445 -5.84 -18.89 1.06
C VAL A 445 -6.82 -18.51 -0.04
N GLN A 446 -6.90 -19.35 -1.07
CA GLN A 446 -7.73 -19.07 -2.23
C GLN A 446 -8.30 -20.35 -2.83
N TYR A 447 -9.49 -20.25 -3.39
CA TYR A 447 -10.14 -21.27 -4.20
C TYR A 447 -10.36 -20.73 -5.61
N SER A 448 -10.04 -21.55 -6.61
CA SER A 448 -10.27 -21.25 -8.02
C SER A 448 -11.07 -22.37 -8.69
N LYS A 449 -12.01 -22.00 -9.56
CA LYS A 449 -12.89 -22.90 -10.31
C LYS A 449 -12.96 -22.45 -11.77
N THR A 450 -12.81 -23.40 -12.68
CA THR A 450 -13.07 -23.21 -14.11
C THR A 450 -14.35 -23.95 -14.50
N PHE A 451 -15.14 -23.38 -15.42
CA PHE A 451 -16.45 -23.89 -15.86
C PHE A 451 -16.42 -24.42 -17.30
#